data_AF-Q4S6U1-F1
#
_entry.id   AF-Q4S6U1-F1
#
_cell.length_a   1.000
_cell.length_b   1.000
_cell.length_c   1.000
_cell.angle_alpha   90.00
_cell.angle_beta   90.00
_cell.angle_gamma   90.00
#
_symmetry.space_group_name_H-M   'P 1'
#
loop_
_entity.id
_entity.type
_entity.pdbx_description
1 polymer ?
#
loop_
_entity_poly.entity_id
_entity_poly.type
_entity_poly.pdbx_seq_one_letter_code
_entity_poly.pdbx_strand_id
1 'polypeptide(L)'
;MSGNRNTSSLPFLPGYTFRDLTKSAFHRPQTLEYKDGYPLPRRPSAGIGQDPLFSDELIQQEDSELTFETGNLTHSAYDRDLYQPFIPAYVTLDKKV
;
A
#
# COMPACT_ATOMS: atom_id res chain seq x y z
N MET A 1 8.03 12.98 -17.46
CA MET A 1 6.91 12.04 -17.68
C MET A 1 7.33 10.66 -17.20
N SER A 2 6.73 10.18 -16.10
CA SER A 2 7.01 8.85 -15.54
C SER A 2 6.56 7.78 -16.52
N GLY A 3 7.47 6.88 -16.90
CA GLY A 3 7.14 5.72 -17.71
C GLY A 3 6.37 4.71 -16.86
N ASN A 4 5.07 4.90 -16.74
CA ASN A 4 4.15 3.89 -16.23
C ASN A 4 4.26 2.65 -17.14
N ARG A 5 4.87 1.57 -16.66
CA ARG A 5 5.06 0.30 -17.39
C ARG A 5 3.78 -0.54 -17.39
N ASN A 6 2.74 -0.10 -16.68
CA ASN A 6 1.50 -0.83 -16.52
C ASN A 6 0.43 -0.37 -17.53
N THR A 7 0.73 0.62 -18.40
CA THR A 7 -0.18 1.09 -19.46
C THR A 7 0.38 0.95 -20.88
N SER A 8 1.61 0.46 -21.06
CA SER A 8 2.19 0.28 -22.40
C SER A 8 1.79 -1.07 -23.00
N SER A 9 0.72 -1.06 -23.80
CA SER A 9 0.29 -2.17 -24.68
C SER A 9 1.30 -2.52 -25.80
N LEU A 10 2.47 -1.89 -25.79
CA LEU A 10 3.49 -1.99 -26.82
C LEU A 10 4.76 -2.62 -26.25
N PRO A 11 5.31 -3.66 -26.91
CA PRO A 11 6.51 -4.34 -26.45
C PRO A 11 7.74 -3.44 -26.52
N PHE A 12 8.71 -3.68 -25.63
CA PHE A 12 10.01 -3.00 -25.65
C PHE A 12 10.89 -3.53 -26.78
N LEU A 13 10.59 -3.11 -28.01
CA LEU A 13 11.40 -3.38 -29.19
C LEU A 13 12.55 -2.36 -29.31
N PRO A 14 13.72 -2.77 -29.82
CA PRO A 14 14.81 -1.85 -30.10
C PRO A 14 14.33 -0.75 -31.07
N GLY A 15 14.57 0.51 -30.71
CA GLY A 15 14.08 1.68 -31.47
C GLY A 15 12.76 2.27 -30.95
N TYR A 16 11.99 1.54 -30.14
CA TYR A 16 10.79 2.05 -29.48
C TYR A 16 11.09 2.50 -28.04
N THR A 17 11.98 3.48 -27.91
CA THR A 17 12.39 4.04 -26.60
C THR A 17 12.17 5.54 -26.57
N PHE A 18 11.47 6.03 -25.54
CA PHE A 18 11.34 7.46 -25.26
C PHE A 18 12.42 7.89 -24.24
N ARG A 19 13.15 8.95 -24.55
CA ARG A 19 14.10 9.58 -23.63
C ARG A 19 13.58 10.95 -23.23
N ASP A 20 13.35 11.14 -21.94
CA ASP A 20 12.96 12.44 -21.40
C ASP A 20 14.18 13.34 -21.24
N LEU A 21 14.29 14.37 -22.09
CA LEU A 21 15.41 15.32 -22.09
C LEU A 21 15.39 16.29 -20.90
N THR A 22 14.27 16.39 -20.17
CA THR A 22 14.15 17.28 -19.01
C THR A 22 14.74 16.69 -17.73
N LYS A 23 15.02 15.38 -17.73
CA LYS A 23 15.63 14.70 -16.59
C LYS A 23 17.07 15.17 -16.41
N SER A 24 17.40 15.58 -15.18
CA SER A 24 18.73 16.06 -14.82
C SER A 24 19.34 15.30 -13.64
N ALA A 25 18.52 14.64 -12.81
CA ALA A 25 18.95 13.97 -11.59
C ALA A 25 19.48 12.54 -11.85
N PHE A 26 20.70 12.41 -12.37
CA PHE A 26 21.31 11.10 -12.70
C PHE A 26 22.26 10.54 -11.62
N HIS A 27 22.23 11.09 -10.42
CA HIS A 27 23.04 10.59 -9.31
C HIS A 27 22.58 9.18 -8.90
N ARG A 28 23.54 8.32 -8.55
CA ARG A 28 23.22 6.96 -8.08
C ARG A 28 22.77 7.03 -6.62
N PRO A 29 21.58 6.52 -6.27
CA PRO A 29 21.17 6.44 -4.88
C PRO A 29 21.99 5.38 -4.14
N GLN A 30 22.27 5.63 -2.86
CA GLN A 30 22.91 4.65 -1.98
C GLN A 30 21.89 3.62 -1.53
N THR A 31 22.00 2.39 -2.05
CA THR A 31 21.06 1.30 -1.75
C THR A 31 21.64 0.21 -0.86
N LEU A 32 22.92 0.31 -0.51
CA LEU A 32 23.62 -0.67 0.31
C LEU A 32 24.44 0.07 1.36
N GLU A 33 24.18 -0.20 2.63
CA GLU A 33 24.95 0.32 3.75
C GLU A 33 25.63 -0.84 4.49
N TYR A 34 26.66 -0.54 5.28
CA TYR A 34 27.30 -1.51 6.15
C TYR A 34 27.19 -1.02 7.58
N LYS A 35 26.72 -1.88 8.49
CA LYS A 35 26.66 -1.59 9.91
C LYS A 35 27.19 -2.79 10.69
N ASP A 36 28.20 -2.55 11.52
CA ASP A 36 28.83 -3.57 12.36
C ASP A 36 29.34 -4.79 11.56
N GLY A 37 29.80 -4.57 10.32
CA GLY A 37 30.29 -5.62 9.42
C GLY A 37 29.20 -6.32 8.59
N TYR A 38 27.93 -5.99 8.78
CA TYR A 38 26.82 -6.59 8.05
C TYR A 38 26.31 -5.68 6.92
N PRO A 39 26.02 -6.21 5.72
CA PRO A 39 25.39 -5.46 4.65
C PRO A 39 23.90 -5.24 4.96
N LEU A 40 23.48 -3.98 4.95
CA LEU A 40 22.10 -3.55 5.13
C LEU A 40 21.56 -2.97 3.81
N PRO A 41 20.54 -3.58 3.20
CA PRO A 41 19.89 -2.99 2.05
C PRO A 41 19.09 -1.77 2.48
N ARG A 42 19.27 -0.65 1.76
CA ARG A 42 18.51 0.58 1.95
C ARG A 42 17.66 0.85 0.71
N ARG A 43 16.37 1.12 0.91
CA ARG A 43 15.46 1.48 -0.17
C ARG A 43 15.67 2.95 -0.57
N PRO A 44 15.87 3.26 -1.86
CA PRO A 44 15.90 4.64 -2.33
C PRO A 44 14.51 5.29 -2.19
N SER A 45 14.46 6.62 -2.08
CA SER A 45 13.19 7.37 -2.01
C SER A 45 12.55 7.59 -3.39
N ALA A 46 13.39 7.79 -4.40
CA ALA A 46 12.97 7.96 -5.79
C ALA A 46 13.96 7.24 -6.73
N GLY A 47 13.49 6.94 -7.94
CA GLY A 47 14.31 6.43 -9.03
C GLY A 47 15.24 7.50 -9.63
N ILE A 48 16.06 7.08 -10.58
CA ILE A 48 16.93 7.98 -11.33
C ILE A 48 16.07 8.98 -12.10
N GLY A 49 16.43 10.26 -12.07
CA GLY A 49 15.66 11.31 -12.73
C GLY A 49 14.39 11.72 -11.99
N GLN A 50 14.27 11.40 -10.69
CA GLN A 50 13.06 11.59 -9.87
C GLN A 50 11.86 10.77 -10.37
N ASP A 51 12.11 9.64 -11.03
CA ASP A 51 11.04 8.73 -11.40
C ASP A 51 10.41 8.12 -10.14
N PRO A 52 9.07 8.07 -10.04
CA PRO A 52 8.39 7.40 -8.93
C PRO A 52 8.75 5.91 -8.93
N LEU A 53 8.81 5.33 -7.74
CA LEU A 53 9.08 3.90 -7.59
C LEU A 53 7.78 3.12 -7.82
N PHE A 54 7.83 2.09 -8.65
CA PHE A 54 6.67 1.23 -8.96
C PHE A 54 5.96 0.68 -7.73
N SER A 55 6.73 0.31 -6.71
CA SER A 55 6.14 -0.23 -5.49
C SER A 55 5.36 0.82 -4.70
N ASP A 56 5.70 2.10 -4.79
CA ASP A 56 4.90 3.16 -4.19
C ASP A 56 3.57 3.35 -4.95
N GLU A 57 3.58 3.22 -6.29
CA GLU A 57 2.36 3.26 -7.11
C GLU A 57 1.42 2.08 -6.80
N LEU A 58 1.97 0.87 -6.60
CA LEU A 58 1.19 -0.31 -6.20
C LEU A 58 0.56 -0.14 -4.83
N ILE A 59 1.30 0.39 -3.85
CA ILE A 59 0.79 0.66 -2.50
C ILE A 59 -0.35 1.69 -2.56
N GLN A 60 -0.17 2.78 -3.32
CA GLN A 60 -1.23 3.79 -3.49
C GLN A 60 -2.48 3.22 -4.19
N GLN A 61 -2.30 2.32 -5.17
CA GLN A 61 -3.42 1.66 -5.84
C GLN A 61 -4.17 0.76 -4.85
N GLU A 62 -3.47 -0.08 -4.10
CA GLU A 62 -4.06 -0.97 -3.09
C GLU A 62 -4.81 -0.16 -2.01
N ASP A 63 -4.19 0.91 -1.49
CA ASP A 63 -4.82 1.81 -0.52
C ASP A 63 -6.10 2.46 -1.09
N SER A 64 -6.09 2.83 -2.37
CA SER A 64 -7.27 3.40 -3.02
C SER A 64 -8.41 2.38 -3.14
N GLU A 65 -8.12 1.15 -3.55
CA GLU A 65 -9.09 0.05 -3.64
C GLU A 65 -9.70 -0.28 -2.26
N LEU A 66 -8.88 -0.35 -1.21
CA LEU A 66 -9.32 -0.55 0.18
C LEU A 66 -10.23 0.58 0.68
N THR A 67 -9.99 1.81 0.24
CA THR A 67 -10.82 2.96 0.59
C THR A 67 -12.20 2.87 -0.06
N PHE A 68 -12.28 2.39 -1.31
CA PHE A 68 -13.55 2.13 -1.99
C PHE A 68 -14.35 0.99 -1.33
N GLU A 69 -13.68 -0.09 -0.92
CA GLU A 69 -14.31 -1.21 -0.20
C GLU A 69 -14.81 -0.79 1.20
N THR A 70 -14.04 0.02 1.92
CA THR A 70 -14.43 0.57 3.24
C THR A 70 -15.65 1.48 3.13
N GLY A 71 -15.77 2.27 2.06
CA GLY A 71 -16.95 3.09 1.78
C GLY A 71 -18.23 2.28 1.62
N ASN A 72 -18.15 1.09 1.01
CA ASN A 72 -19.29 0.17 0.86
C ASN A 72 -19.62 -0.60 2.14
N LEU A 73 -18.64 -0.88 3.01
CA LEU A 73 -18.84 -1.51 4.32
C LEU A 73 -19.51 -0.58 5.34
N THR A 74 -19.53 0.73 5.09
CA THR A 74 -20.22 1.71 5.96
C THR A 74 -21.75 1.64 5.79
N HIS A 75 -22.27 0.73 4.95
CA HIS A 75 -23.71 0.44 4.84
C HIS A 75 -24.15 -0.85 5.54
N SER A 76 -23.37 -1.44 6.45
CA SER A 76 -23.94 -2.31 7.50
C SER A 76 -24.13 -1.53 8.80
N ALA A 77 -24.97 -0.50 8.73
CA ALA A 77 -25.70 -0.01 9.87
C ALA A 77 -26.77 -1.05 10.27
N TYR A 78 -26.37 -2.24 10.72
CA TYR A 78 -27.31 -3.22 11.27
C TYR A 78 -26.65 -3.98 12.42
N ASP A 79 -27.29 -3.86 13.59
CA ASP A 79 -27.21 -4.75 14.75
C ASP A 79 -26.15 -4.47 15.83
N ARG A 80 -25.98 -3.20 16.22
CA ARG A 80 -25.35 -2.86 17.52
C ARG A 80 -26.33 -2.72 18.68
N ASP A 81 -27.63 -2.81 18.43
CA ASP A 81 -28.64 -2.46 19.44
C ASP A 81 -29.25 -3.66 20.18
N LEU A 82 -28.80 -4.90 19.96
CA LEU A 82 -29.46 -6.08 20.56
C LEU A 82 -28.58 -7.05 21.37
N TYR A 83 -27.35 -6.68 21.74
CA TYR A 83 -26.61 -7.52 22.69
C TYR A 83 -27.07 -7.22 24.12
N GLN A 84 -27.95 -8.09 24.65
CA GLN A 84 -28.32 -8.05 26.07
C GLN A 84 -27.07 -8.19 26.95
N PRO A 85 -27.00 -7.47 28.08
CA PRO A 85 -25.86 -7.56 28.98
C PRO A 85 -25.70 -9.00 29.48
N PHE A 86 -24.45 -9.48 29.55
CA PHE A 86 -24.14 -10.81 30.08
C PHE A 86 -24.50 -10.89 31.56
N ILE A 87 -25.39 -11.81 31.93
CA ILE A 87 -25.79 -12.07 33.32
C ILE A 87 -25.36 -13.50 33.68
N PRO A 88 -24.48 -13.70 34.68
CA PRO A 88 -24.05 -15.02 35.10
C PRO A 88 -25.20 -15.91 35.58
N ALA A 89 -25.11 -17.22 35.34
CA ALA A 89 -26.18 -18.17 35.65
C ALA A 89 -26.62 -18.14 37.12
N TYR A 90 -25.70 -17.96 38.06
CA TYR A 90 -26.01 -17.88 39.49
C TYR A 90 -26.83 -16.62 39.86
N VAL A 91 -26.71 -15.54 39.08
CA VAL A 91 -27.52 -14.32 39.25
C VAL A 91 -28.93 -14.54 38.71
N THR A 92 -29.07 -15.26 37.59
CA THR A 92 -30.38 -15.54 36.98
C THR A 92 -31.22 -16.54 37.79
N LEU A 93 -30.58 -17.42 38.58
CA LEU A 93 -31.23 -18.52 39.27
C LEU A 93 -31.39 -18.31 40.78
N ASP A 94 -30.96 -17.15 41.31
CA ASP A 94 -30.94 -16.84 42.75
C ASP A 94 -32.30 -17.07 43.47
N LYS A 95 -33.41 -16.89 42.74
CA LYS A 95 -34.77 -16.97 43.32
C LYS A 95 -35.67 -18.01 42.68
N LYS A 96 -35.13 -18.88 41.83
CA LYS A 96 -35.91 -19.92 41.15
C LYS A 96 -35.88 -21.20 42.01
N VAL A 97 -37.01 -21.51 42.64
CA VAL A 97 -37.25 -22.76 43.41
C VAL A 97 -37.67 -23.87 42.47
#